data_AF-A0A7K3XQF7-F1
#
_entry.id   AF-A0A7K3XQF7-F1
#
_cell.length_a   1.000
_cell.length_b   1.000
_cell.length_c   1.000
_cell.angle_alpha   90.00
_cell.angle_beta   90.00
_cell.angle_gamma   90.00
#
_symmetry.space_group_name_H-M   'P 1'
#
loop_
_entity.id
_entity.type
_entity.pdbx_description
1 polymer ?
#
loop_
_entity_poly.entity_id
_entity_poly.type
_entity_poly.pdbx_seq_one_letter_code
_entity_poly.pdbx_strand_id
1 'polypeptide(L)'
;GHGCFYGGIEQKDRERALIKFRNGTHQLIVATDLAARGIDIPEIKFIIHYQLPLKAHEFTHRNGRTARMFNDGTAYILKWKNEDLPDFIRNAEVEEFQKAPIAAASVWKTLFVSGGRKDKISKGDIAGLFIKQGKLTSDQLGTIEIKLDCAFVAVHAFEVDRLIQLVDNSRLKNKKVRVTVI
;
A
#
# COMPACT_ATOMS: atom_id res chain seq x y z
N GLY A 1 -5.83 8.56 0.91
CA GLY A 1 -4.47 9.05 0.59
C GLY A 1 -3.87 8.19 -0.49
N HIS A 2 -2.78 8.62 -1.12
CA HIS A 2 -2.09 7.89 -2.18
C HIS A 2 -0.57 7.86 -1.94
N GLY A 3 0.11 6.86 -2.50
CA GLY A 3 1.56 6.82 -2.58
C GLY A 3 2.09 7.37 -3.90
N CYS A 4 3.32 7.87 -3.93
CA CYS A 4 3.97 8.40 -5.13
C CYS A 4 5.35 7.74 -5.34
N PHE A 5 5.70 7.44 -6.59
CA PHE A 5 6.97 6.83 -6.98
C PHE A 5 7.54 7.57 -8.20
N TYR A 6 8.58 8.35 -7.97
CA TYR A 6 9.32 9.11 -8.99
C TYR A 6 10.81 9.15 -8.65
N GLY A 7 11.66 9.50 -9.61
CA GLY A 7 13.12 9.33 -9.53
C GLY A 7 13.84 10.10 -8.39
N GLY A 8 13.15 10.97 -7.66
CA GLY A 8 13.72 11.74 -6.54
C GLY A 8 13.27 11.28 -5.15
N ILE A 9 12.51 10.18 -5.02
CA ILE A 9 12.07 9.68 -3.72
C ILE A 9 13.19 8.92 -3.01
N GLU A 10 13.39 9.19 -1.72
CA GLU A 10 14.31 8.40 -0.91
C GLU A 10 13.84 6.95 -0.80
N GLN A 11 14.79 6.01 -0.77
CA GLN A 11 14.49 4.59 -0.68
C GLN A 11 13.63 4.23 0.55
N LYS A 12 13.80 4.95 1.67
CA LYS A 12 13.01 4.78 2.89
C LYS A 12 11.55 5.19 2.71
N ASP A 13 11.31 6.30 2.02
CA ASP A 13 9.95 6.78 1.75
C ASP A 13 9.26 5.94 0.69
N ARG A 14 10.02 5.43 -0.28
CA ARG A 14 9.57 4.40 -1.22
C ARG A 14 9.07 3.16 -0.49
N GLU A 15 9.87 2.64 0.46
CA GLU A 15 9.49 1.48 1.25
C GLU A 15 8.24 1.76 2.10
N ARG A 16 8.16 2.92 2.75
CA ARG A 16 6.97 3.34 3.52
C ARG A 16 5.72 3.45 2.67
N ALA A 17 5.82 3.99 1.45
CA ALA A 17 4.69 4.08 0.54
C ALA A 17 4.15 2.69 0.17
N LEU A 18 5.04 1.71 -0.05
CA LEU A 18 4.65 0.32 -0.30
C LEU A 18 4.03 -0.36 0.91
N ILE A 19 4.58 -0.12 2.11
CA ILE A 19 4.01 -0.64 3.35
C ILE A 19 2.59 -0.10 3.55
N LYS A 20 2.39 1.21 3.39
CA LYS A 20 1.06 1.81 3.49
C LYS A 20 0.09 1.27 2.43
N PHE A 21 0.58 0.97 1.24
CA PHE A 21 -0.22 0.36 0.18
C PHE A 21 -0.62 -1.09 0.53
N ARG A 22 0.34 -1.91 0.98
CA ARG A 22 0.08 -3.27 1.48
C ARG A 22 -0.93 -3.31 2.62
N ASN A 23 -0.81 -2.36 3.54
CA ASN A 23 -1.70 -2.24 4.69
C ASN A 23 -3.05 -1.62 4.34
N GLY A 24 -3.31 -1.26 3.07
CA GLY A 24 -4.54 -0.63 2.63
C GLY A 24 -4.70 0.83 3.05
N THR A 25 -3.74 1.43 3.77
CA THR A 25 -3.75 2.85 4.13
C THR A 25 -3.71 3.76 2.90
N HIS A 26 -2.91 3.37 1.92
CA HIS A 26 -2.99 3.89 0.56
C HIS A 26 -3.67 2.84 -0.31
N GLN A 27 -4.70 3.25 -1.07
CA GLN A 27 -5.38 2.38 -2.02
C GLN A 27 -4.99 2.71 -3.47
N LEU A 28 -4.13 3.71 -3.65
CA LEU A 28 -3.64 4.18 -4.94
C LEU A 28 -2.15 4.46 -4.86
N ILE A 29 -1.42 4.08 -5.91
CA ILE A 29 -0.04 4.48 -6.15
C ILE A 29 0.03 5.19 -7.50
N VAL A 30 0.66 6.37 -7.51
CA VAL A 30 1.03 7.09 -8.74
C VAL A 30 2.52 6.86 -8.99
N ALA A 31 2.89 6.34 -10.16
CA ALA A 31 4.27 5.98 -10.45
C ALA A 31 4.70 6.35 -11.87
N THR A 32 5.97 6.70 -12.02
CA THR A 32 6.66 6.75 -13.31
C THR A 32 7.27 5.39 -13.65
N ASP A 33 7.48 5.11 -14.94
CA ASP A 33 8.06 3.83 -15.39
C ASP A 33 9.40 3.53 -14.74
N LEU A 34 10.27 4.54 -14.67
CA LEU A 34 11.61 4.40 -14.10
C LEU A 34 11.53 4.03 -12.62
N ALA A 35 10.67 4.71 -11.85
CA ALA A 35 10.55 4.48 -10.41
C ALA A 35 9.87 3.15 -10.09
N ALA A 36 8.97 2.68 -10.96
CA ALA A 36 8.23 1.42 -10.80
C ALA A 36 9.07 0.16 -11.07
N ARG A 37 10.20 0.28 -11.76
CA ARG A 37 11.11 -0.85 -12.03
C ARG A 37 11.74 -1.38 -10.74
N GLY A 38 11.83 -2.71 -10.64
CA GLY A 38 12.43 -3.38 -9.48
C GLY A 38 11.63 -3.22 -8.18
N ILE A 39 10.38 -2.72 -8.23
CA ILE A 39 9.49 -2.78 -7.08
C ILE A 39 8.77 -4.11 -7.06
N ASP A 40 8.86 -4.78 -5.92
CA ASP A 40 7.93 -5.84 -5.54
C ASP A 40 6.64 -5.19 -5.01
N ILE A 41 5.76 -4.84 -5.94
CA ILE A 41 4.43 -4.31 -5.62
C ILE A 41 3.53 -5.52 -5.37
N PRO A 42 2.68 -5.50 -4.32
CA PRO A 42 1.65 -6.50 -4.14
C PRO A 42 0.81 -6.64 -5.40
N GLU A 43 0.17 -7.79 -5.56
CA GLU A 43 -0.77 -7.99 -6.65
C GLU A 43 -1.80 -6.85 -6.71
N ILE A 44 -1.87 -6.17 -7.85
CA ILE A 44 -2.75 -5.02 -8.08
C ILE A 44 -3.93 -5.49 -8.92
N LYS A 45 -5.16 -5.16 -8.52
CA LYS A 45 -6.37 -5.48 -9.30
C LYS A 45 -6.53 -4.62 -10.56
N PHE A 46 -6.05 -3.37 -10.49
CA PHE A 46 -6.28 -2.37 -11.51
C PHE A 46 -4.98 -1.65 -11.87
N ILE A 47 -4.71 -1.53 -13.17
CA ILE A 47 -3.69 -0.64 -13.72
C ILE A 47 -4.41 0.47 -14.47
N ILE A 48 -3.99 1.72 -14.25
CA ILE A 48 -4.55 2.87 -14.94
C ILE A 48 -3.42 3.56 -15.70
N HIS A 49 -3.45 3.50 -17.03
CA HIS A 49 -2.55 4.25 -17.88
C HIS A 49 -3.07 5.68 -18.01
N TYR A 50 -2.57 6.57 -17.16
CA TYR A 50 -2.85 8.01 -17.26
C TYR A 50 -2.22 8.61 -18.54
N GLN A 51 -1.01 8.17 -18.86
CA GLN A 51 -0.33 8.48 -20.12
C GLN A 51 0.11 7.17 -20.75
N LEU A 52 -0.22 6.95 -22.02
CA LEU A 52 0.17 5.74 -22.73
C LEU A 52 1.69 5.69 -22.95
N PRO A 53 2.32 4.51 -22.82
CA PRO A 53 3.72 4.35 -23.18
C PRO A 53 3.89 4.42 -24.71
N LEU A 54 5.07 4.83 -25.16
CA LEU A 54 5.36 4.94 -26.60
C LEU A 54 5.65 3.58 -27.24
N LYS A 55 6.01 2.57 -26.43
CA LYS A 55 6.47 1.26 -26.91
C LYS A 55 5.68 0.13 -26.27
N ALA A 56 5.34 -0.88 -27.07
CA ALA A 56 4.57 -2.05 -26.65
C ALA A 56 5.17 -2.77 -25.43
N HIS A 57 6.51 -2.91 -25.37
CA HIS A 57 7.16 -3.60 -24.25
C HIS A 57 6.97 -2.88 -22.90
N GLU A 58 6.87 -1.56 -22.89
CA GLU A 58 6.60 -0.78 -21.68
C GLU A 58 5.14 -0.99 -21.23
N PHE A 59 4.21 -1.03 -22.18
CA PHE A 59 2.81 -1.38 -21.91
C PHE A 59 2.68 -2.77 -21.27
N THR A 60 3.36 -3.77 -21.83
CA THR A 60 3.42 -5.12 -21.26
C THR A 60 4.05 -5.14 -19.87
N HIS A 61 5.14 -4.41 -19.63
CA HIS A 61 5.77 -4.33 -18.31
C HIS A 61 4.89 -3.67 -17.24
N ARG A 62 4.11 -2.65 -17.61
CA ARG A 62 3.11 -2.01 -16.74
C ARG A 62 1.99 -2.97 -16.39
N ASN A 63 1.43 -3.65 -17.39
CA ASN A 63 0.32 -4.59 -17.20
C ASN A 63 0.74 -5.87 -16.47
N GLY A 64 2.01 -6.28 -16.58
CA GLY A 64 2.54 -7.41 -15.80
C GLY A 64 2.59 -7.19 -14.28
N ARG A 65 2.04 -6.09 -13.75
CA ARG A 65 1.83 -5.81 -12.32
C ARG A 65 0.44 -6.21 -11.83
N THR A 66 -0.48 -6.54 -12.73
CA THR A 66 -1.78 -7.13 -12.43
C THR A 66 -1.85 -8.57 -12.95
N ALA A 67 -2.95 -9.27 -12.69
CA ALA A 67 -3.25 -10.62 -13.18
C ALA A 67 -2.10 -11.65 -13.00
N ARG A 68 -1.54 -11.75 -11.78
CA ARG A 68 -0.50 -12.73 -11.45
C ARG A 68 -1.12 -13.94 -10.75
N MET A 69 -0.67 -15.15 -11.08
CA MET A 69 -1.09 -16.42 -10.44
C MET A 69 -2.61 -16.62 -10.34
N PHE A 70 -3.26 -17.03 -11.44
CA PHE A 70 -4.68 -17.42 -11.51
C PHE A 70 -5.73 -16.35 -11.16
N ASN A 71 -5.31 -15.13 -10.83
CA ASN A 71 -6.20 -14.01 -10.60
C ASN A 71 -6.38 -13.13 -11.84
N ASP A 72 -7.57 -12.58 -11.99
CA ASP A 72 -7.90 -11.60 -13.02
C ASP A 72 -7.41 -10.20 -12.64
N GLY A 73 -7.20 -9.37 -13.66
CA GLY A 73 -6.76 -8.00 -13.51
C GLY A 73 -7.24 -7.14 -14.68
N THR A 74 -7.53 -5.86 -14.41
CA THR A 74 -8.04 -4.95 -15.45
C THR A 74 -7.08 -3.78 -15.65
N ALA A 75 -6.77 -3.50 -16.92
CA ALA A 75 -6.01 -2.33 -17.32
C ALA A 75 -6.94 -1.31 -17.98
N TYR A 76 -7.04 -0.13 -17.40
CA TYR A 76 -7.75 1.01 -17.96
C TYR A 76 -6.78 1.97 -18.64
N ILE A 77 -7.26 2.62 -19.70
CA ILE A 77 -6.52 3.63 -20.45
C ILE A 77 -7.31 4.92 -20.40
N LEU A 78 -6.67 6.01 -19.96
CA LEU A 78 -7.21 7.34 -20.15
C LEU A 78 -6.65 7.88 -21.48
N LYS A 79 -7.55 8.26 -22.37
CA LYS A 79 -7.25 8.93 -23.64
C LYS A 79 -8.19 10.09 -23.85
N TRP A 80 -7.78 11.05 -24.67
CA TRP A 80 -8.72 12.05 -25.18
C TRP A 80 -9.70 11.42 -26.17
N LYS A 81 -10.90 12.00 -26.31
CA LYS A 81 -11.97 11.46 -27.18
C LYS A 81 -11.50 11.15 -28.60
N ASN A 82 -10.64 12.02 -29.14
CA ASN A 82 -10.15 11.96 -30.52
C ASN A 82 -8.69 11.48 -30.63
N GLU A 83 -8.13 10.90 -29.56
CA GLU A 83 -6.77 10.36 -29.58
C GLU A 83 -6.79 8.91 -30.08
N ASP A 84 -6.00 8.62 -31.11
CA ASP A 84 -5.83 7.25 -31.60
C ASP A 84 -5.03 6.41 -30.60
N LEU A 85 -5.42 5.15 -30.45
CA LEU A 85 -4.64 4.21 -29.64
C LEU A 85 -3.46 3.67 -30.46
N PRO A 86 -2.29 3.43 -29.84
CA PRO A 86 -1.20 2.74 -30.50
C PRO A 86 -1.63 1.36 -31.03
N ASP A 87 -1.06 0.92 -32.15
CA ASP A 87 -1.42 -0.35 -32.84
C ASP A 87 -1.27 -1.62 -31.99
N PHE A 88 -0.49 -1.54 -30.90
CA PHE A 88 -0.30 -2.63 -29.94
C PHE A 88 -1.43 -2.73 -28.91
N ILE A 89 -2.34 -1.76 -28.85
CA ILE A 89 -3.54 -1.77 -28.03
C ILE A 89 -4.72 -2.06 -28.95
N ARG A 90 -5.14 -3.33 -28.99
CA ARG A 90 -6.22 -3.81 -29.85
C ARG A 90 -7.42 -4.21 -29.00
N ASN A 91 -8.62 -4.04 -29.56
CA ASN A 91 -9.88 -4.50 -28.94
C ASN A 91 -10.15 -3.90 -27.54
N ALA A 92 -9.68 -2.68 -27.28
CA ALA A 92 -10.04 -1.98 -26.05
C ALA A 92 -11.50 -1.54 -26.12
N GLU A 93 -12.30 -1.97 -25.15
CA GLU A 93 -13.66 -1.49 -24.99
C GLU A 93 -13.64 -0.04 -24.51
N VAL A 94 -14.52 0.78 -25.09
CA VAL A 94 -14.65 2.20 -24.71
C VAL A 94 -15.76 2.33 -23.69
N GLU A 95 -15.41 2.78 -22.50
CA GLU A 95 -16.37 3.14 -21.45
C GLU A 95 -16.44 4.67 -21.30
N GLU A 96 -17.65 5.21 -21.22
CA GLU A 96 -17.86 6.60 -20.83
C GLU A 96 -18.00 6.72 -19.32
N PHE A 97 -17.16 7.55 -18.69
CA PHE A 97 -17.20 7.74 -17.25
C PHE A 97 -18.49 8.42 -16.82
N GLN A 98 -19.17 7.78 -15.89
CA GLN A 98 -20.24 8.42 -15.12
C GLN A 98 -19.66 9.06 -13.87
N LYS A 99 -20.26 10.17 -13.44
CA LYS A 99 -19.85 10.84 -12.21
C LYS A 99 -20.13 9.92 -11.01
N ALA A 100 -19.08 9.46 -10.36
CA ALA A 100 -19.15 8.68 -9.14
C ALA A 100 -18.91 9.56 -7.90
N PRO A 101 -19.44 9.17 -6.72
CA PRO A 101 -19.04 9.80 -5.47
C PRO A 101 -17.54 9.58 -5.22
N ILE A 102 -16.92 10.55 -4.53
CA ILE A 102 -15.53 10.40 -4.10
C ILE A 102 -15.45 9.20 -3.15
N ALA A 103 -14.51 8.29 -3.43
CA ALA A 103 -14.29 7.12 -2.59
C ALA A 103 -14.02 7.53 -1.13
N ALA A 104 -14.63 6.81 -0.19
CA ALA A 104 -14.40 7.02 1.22
C ALA A 104 -12.91 6.83 1.57
N ALA A 105 -12.47 7.48 2.65
CA ALA A 105 -11.13 7.23 3.16
C ALA A 105 -10.98 5.75 3.54
N SER A 106 -9.76 5.22 3.39
CA SER A 106 -9.47 3.86 3.81
C SER A 106 -9.79 3.68 5.30
N VAL A 107 -10.44 2.56 5.59
CA VAL A 107 -10.69 2.09 6.96
C VAL A 107 -9.42 1.60 7.65
N TRP A 108 -8.28 1.53 6.95
CA TRP A 108 -7.01 1.11 7.49
C TRP A 108 -6.04 2.29 7.65
N LYS A 109 -5.29 2.27 8.75
CA LYS A 109 -4.14 3.14 9.02
C LYS A 109 -2.92 2.31 9.35
N THR A 110 -1.75 2.82 8.98
CA THR A 110 -0.47 2.16 9.27
C THR A 110 0.16 2.83 10.47
N LEU A 111 0.47 2.04 11.49
CA LEU A 111 1.25 2.45 12.64
C LEU A 111 2.70 1.97 12.48
N PHE A 112 3.63 2.81 12.89
CA PHE A 112 5.02 2.48 13.12
C PHE A 112 5.22 2.10 14.58
N VAL A 113 6.00 1.04 14.82
CA VAL A 113 6.45 0.61 16.14
C VAL A 113 7.98 0.63 16.16
N SER A 114 8.59 1.34 17.11
CA SER A 114 10.06 1.55 17.16
C SER A 114 10.91 0.34 17.57
N GLY A 115 10.34 -0.87 17.56
CA GLY A 115 11.03 -2.11 17.92
C GLY A 115 10.82 -3.21 16.87
N GLY A 116 11.84 -4.04 16.66
CA GLY A 116 11.85 -5.08 15.62
C GLY A 116 12.60 -6.34 16.01
N ARG A 117 13.06 -7.11 15.02
CA ARG A 117 13.73 -8.42 15.23
C ARG A 117 14.96 -8.34 16.13
N LYS A 118 15.77 -7.27 16.03
CA LYS A 118 16.95 -7.04 16.90
C LYS A 118 16.58 -6.97 18.38
N ASP A 119 15.37 -6.52 18.69
CA ASP A 119 14.85 -6.41 20.04
C ASP A 119 14.14 -7.69 20.52
N LYS A 120 14.26 -8.79 19.74
CA LYS A 120 13.58 -10.08 19.94
C LYS A 120 12.05 -9.96 19.92
N ILE A 121 11.52 -8.96 19.21
CA ILE A 121 10.07 -8.74 19.04
C ILE A 121 9.59 -9.56 17.84
N SER A 122 8.59 -10.43 18.08
CA SER A 122 7.92 -11.23 17.06
C SER A 122 6.55 -10.68 16.68
N LYS A 123 5.93 -11.20 15.61
CA LYS A 123 4.58 -10.79 15.18
C LYS A 123 3.54 -11.04 16.27
N GLY A 124 3.67 -12.16 16.98
CA GLY A 124 2.79 -12.51 18.09
C GLY A 124 2.91 -11.57 19.29
N ASP A 125 4.11 -11.01 19.53
CA ASP A 125 4.30 -10.02 20.61
C ASP A 125 3.57 -8.71 20.29
N ILE A 126 3.68 -8.23 19.05
CA ILE A 126 2.96 -7.03 18.59
C ILE A 126 1.45 -7.27 18.63
N ALA A 127 0.98 -8.41 18.11
CA ALA A 127 -0.43 -8.76 18.15
C ALA A 127 -0.96 -8.84 19.59
N GLY A 128 -0.17 -9.43 20.50
CA GLY A 128 -0.48 -9.50 21.92
C GLY A 128 -0.58 -8.12 22.56
N LEU A 129 0.36 -7.21 22.28
CA LEU A 129 0.31 -5.83 22.76
C LEU A 129 -0.96 -5.12 22.28
N PHE A 130 -1.28 -5.20 20.98
CA PHE A 130 -2.37 -4.44 20.38
C PHE A 130 -3.75 -5.00 20.77
N ILE A 131 -3.89 -6.32 20.90
CA ILE A 131 -5.15 -6.97 21.29
C ILE A 131 -5.35 -6.90 22.80
N LYS A 132 -4.38 -7.33 23.60
CA LYS A 132 -4.56 -7.46 25.06
C LYS A 132 -4.51 -6.12 25.78
N GLN A 133 -3.48 -5.33 25.50
CA GLN A 133 -3.31 -4.01 26.14
C GLN A 133 -4.00 -2.91 25.35
N GLY A 134 -3.88 -2.94 24.03
CA GLY A 134 -4.55 -2.00 23.13
C GLY A 134 -6.06 -2.24 22.96
N LYS A 135 -6.58 -3.36 23.47
CA LYS A 135 -8.01 -3.72 23.44
C LYS A 135 -8.59 -3.69 22.01
N LEU A 136 -7.82 -4.08 21.00
CA LEU A 136 -8.32 -4.35 19.66
C LEU A 136 -8.96 -5.73 19.58
N THR A 137 -9.94 -5.89 18.70
CA THR A 137 -10.39 -7.20 18.23
C THR A 137 -9.52 -7.70 17.07
N SER A 138 -9.60 -8.99 16.73
CA SER A 138 -8.78 -9.58 15.67
C SER A 138 -9.07 -9.01 14.27
N ASP A 139 -10.31 -8.59 14.01
CA ASP A 139 -10.73 -7.96 12.76
C ASP A 139 -10.26 -6.50 12.65
N GLN A 140 -9.91 -5.85 13.77
CA GLN A 140 -9.36 -4.49 13.80
C GLN A 140 -7.84 -4.44 13.63
N LEU A 141 -7.17 -5.60 13.64
CA LEU A 141 -5.73 -5.75 13.47
C LEU A 141 -5.42 -6.43 12.14
N GLY A 142 -4.78 -5.70 11.23
CA GLY A 142 -4.38 -6.20 9.93
C GLY A 142 -2.96 -6.73 9.90
N THR A 143 -2.30 -6.59 8.75
CA THR A 143 -0.94 -7.09 8.52
C THR A 143 0.06 -6.50 9.51
N ILE A 144 0.93 -7.37 10.04
CA ILE A 144 2.10 -7.02 10.85
C ILE A 144 3.35 -7.32 10.04
N GLU A 145 4.07 -6.28 9.64
CA GLU A 145 5.35 -6.37 8.94
C GLU A 145 6.49 -6.00 9.91
N ILE A 146 7.28 -6.99 10.32
CA ILE A 146 8.42 -6.76 11.22
C ILE A 146 9.71 -6.62 10.43
N LYS A 147 10.44 -5.55 10.71
CA LYS A 147 11.78 -5.26 10.18
C LYS A 147 12.85 -5.56 11.23
N LEU A 148 14.07 -5.17 10.92
CA LEU A 148 15.22 -5.44 11.78
C LEU A 148 15.15 -4.64 13.09
N ASP A 149 14.74 -3.38 13.02
CA ASP A 149 14.77 -2.38 14.11
C ASP A 149 13.39 -1.79 14.42
N CYS A 150 12.40 -2.05 13.58
CA CYS A 150 11.04 -1.53 13.72
C CYS A 150 10.00 -2.53 13.21
N ALA A 151 8.73 -2.15 13.33
CA ALA A 151 7.62 -2.86 12.71
C ALA A 151 6.56 -1.87 12.21
N PHE A 152 5.73 -2.35 11.28
CA PHE A 152 4.60 -1.62 10.73
C PHE A 152 3.34 -2.47 10.85
N VAL A 153 2.25 -1.85 11.30
CA VAL A 153 1.02 -2.55 11.67
C VAL A 153 -0.17 -1.85 11.05
N ALA A 154 -1.00 -2.59 10.30
CA ALA A 154 -2.30 -2.10 9.86
C ALA A 154 -3.31 -2.19 11.00
N VAL A 155 -4.02 -1.09 11.26
CA VAL A 155 -5.06 -1.00 12.29
C VAL A 155 -6.27 -0.29 11.72
N HIS A 156 -7.47 -0.66 12.18
CA HIS A 156 -8.69 0.05 11.80
C HIS A 156 -8.62 1.52 12.23
N ALA A 157 -8.93 2.44 11.31
CA ALA A 157 -8.69 3.87 11.46
C ALA A 157 -9.38 4.46 12.69
N PHE A 158 -10.57 3.96 13.03
CA PHE A 158 -11.36 4.40 14.18
C PHE A 158 -10.70 4.08 15.53
N GLU A 159 -9.82 3.09 15.58
CA GLU A 159 -9.19 2.63 16.83
C GLU A 159 -7.84 3.30 17.11
N VAL A 160 -7.29 4.03 16.14
CA VAL A 160 -5.89 4.50 16.16
C VAL A 160 -5.57 5.36 17.39
N ASP A 161 -6.39 6.39 17.65
CA ASP A 161 -6.08 7.35 18.72
C ASP A 161 -6.16 6.68 20.10
N ARG A 162 -7.23 5.90 20.32
CA ARG A 162 -7.42 5.11 21.54
C ARG A 162 -6.29 4.10 21.73
N LEU A 163 -5.91 3.40 20.67
CA LEU A 163 -4.85 2.42 20.71
C LEU A 163 -3.52 3.06 21.10
N ILE A 164 -3.11 4.15 20.43
CA ILE A 164 -1.84 4.84 20.70
C ILE A 164 -1.78 5.27 22.16
N GLN A 165 -2.87 5.82 22.72
CA GLN A 165 -2.92 6.19 24.14
C GLN A 165 -2.66 5.01 25.09
N LEU A 166 -3.07 3.80 24.71
CA LEU A 166 -2.92 2.59 25.53
C LEU A 166 -1.56 1.90 25.37
N VAL A 167 -0.95 1.95 24.18
CA VAL A 167 0.23 1.14 23.85
C VAL A 167 1.51 1.93 23.61
N ASP A 168 1.44 3.23 23.33
CA ASP A 168 2.64 4.05 23.19
C ASP A 168 3.42 4.08 24.52
N ASN A 169 4.74 4.05 24.45
CA ASN A 169 5.63 3.95 25.62
C ASN A 169 5.51 2.66 26.43
N SER A 170 4.80 1.64 25.95
CA SER A 170 4.73 0.34 26.61
C SER A 170 6.05 -0.44 26.47
N ARG A 171 6.31 -1.37 27.39
CA ARG A 171 7.45 -2.28 27.33
C ARG A 171 7.07 -3.54 26.57
N LEU A 172 7.77 -3.82 25.48
CA LEU A 172 7.62 -5.03 24.69
C LEU A 172 8.96 -5.77 24.70
N LYS A 173 8.97 -6.96 25.33
CA LYS A 173 10.22 -7.68 25.67
C LYS A 173 11.18 -6.78 26.47
N ASN A 174 12.36 -6.53 25.91
CA ASN A 174 13.42 -5.79 26.57
C ASN A 174 13.46 -4.31 26.17
N LYS A 175 12.48 -3.84 25.39
CA LYS A 175 12.47 -2.48 24.83
C LYS A 175 11.21 -1.72 25.16
N LYS A 176 11.36 -0.44 25.49
CA LYS A 176 10.25 0.52 25.49
C LYS A 176 9.99 0.95 24.05
N VAL A 177 8.79 0.68 23.53
CA VAL A 177 8.43 0.98 22.14
C VAL A 177 7.68 2.29 22.03
N ARG A 178 7.88 2.99 20.92
CA ARG A 178 7.05 4.12 20.49
C ARG A 178 6.11 3.66 19.39
N VAL A 179 4.85 4.06 19.48
CA VAL A 179 3.81 3.72 18.50
C VAL A 179 3.23 5.01 17.95
N THR A 180 3.35 5.21 16.64
CA THR A 180 2.91 6.44 15.96
C THR A 180 2.24 6.13 14.63
N VAL A 181 1.31 6.97 14.19
CA VAL A 181 0.81 6.93 12.81
C VAL A 181 1.92 7.34 11.87
N ILE A 182 1.99 6.71 10.69
CA ILE A 182 2.86 7.17 9.60
C ILE A 182 2.09 7.48 8.33
#